data_AF-A0A453K6W5-F1
#
_entry.id   AF-A0A453K6W5-F1
#
_cell.length_a   1.000
_cell.length_b   1.000
_cell.length_c   1.000
_cell.angle_alpha   90.00
_cell.angle_beta   90.00
_cell.angle_gamma   90.00
#
_symmetry.space_group_name_H-M   'P 1'
#
loop_
_entity.id
_entity.type
_entity.pdbx_description
1 polymer ?
#
loop_
_entity_poly.entity_id
_entity_poly.type
_entity_poly.pdbx_seq_one_letter_code
_entity_poly.pdbx_strand_id
1 'polypeptide(L)'
;MGLNDKEIVALSGAHTLGRSRPERSGWGKPETKYTKNGPGAPGGQSWTSQWLKFDNSYFKDVKERRDEDLLVLPTDAVLFEDSSFKIYAEKYAEDQDTFFEDYAEAHAKLSNLGSKFDPPKGVSLD
;
A
#
# COMPACT_ATOMS: atom_id res chain seq x y z
N MET A 1 -4.76 -12.76 11.91
CA MET A 1 -4.49 -11.39 12.41
C MET A 1 -5.74 -10.71 12.96
N GLY A 2 -6.96 -11.22 12.75
CA GLY A 2 -8.18 -10.54 13.25
C GLY A 2 -8.50 -9.25 12.49
N LEU A 3 -8.05 -9.17 11.24
CA LEU A 3 -8.32 -8.08 10.32
C LEU A 3 -9.46 -8.47 9.37
N ASN A 4 -10.31 -7.51 9.00
CA ASN A 4 -11.42 -7.69 8.07
C ASN A 4 -11.08 -7.21 6.65
N ASP A 5 -12.00 -7.38 5.71
CA ASP A 5 -11.83 -7.02 4.30
C ASP A 5 -11.51 -5.52 4.09
N LYS A 6 -12.17 -4.62 4.83
CA LYS A 6 -11.86 -3.17 4.80
C LYS A 6 -10.39 -2.93 5.16
N GLU A 7 -9.93 -3.55 6.24
CA GLU A 7 -8.58 -3.39 6.76
C GLU A 7 -7.54 -4.01 5.83
N ILE A 8 -7.84 -5.14 5.19
CA ILE A 8 -6.98 -5.75 4.16
C ILE A 8 -6.75 -4.79 3.01
N VAL A 9 -7.83 -4.23 2.45
CA VAL A 9 -7.75 -3.33 1.30
C VAL A 9 -7.07 -2.01 1.68
N ALA A 10 -7.44 -1.42 2.81
CA ALA A 10 -6.82 -0.18 3.29
C ALA A 10 -5.32 -0.35 3.48
N LEU A 11 -4.88 -1.38 4.22
CA LEU A 11 -3.46 -1.62 4.50
C LEU A 11 -2.65 -1.94 3.24
N SER A 12 -3.25 -2.58 2.24
CA SER A 12 -2.59 -2.80 0.94
C SER A 12 -2.23 -1.47 0.25
N GLY A 13 -2.99 -0.40 0.54
CA GLY A 13 -2.69 0.97 0.12
C GLY A 13 -1.31 1.49 0.56
N ALA A 14 -0.66 0.86 1.55
CA ALA A 14 0.72 1.16 1.92
C ALA A 14 1.71 1.02 0.75
N HIS A 15 1.40 0.19 -0.27
CA HIS A 15 2.18 0.07 -1.50
C HIS A 15 2.21 1.36 -2.33
N THR A 16 1.42 2.39 -1.98
CA THR A 16 1.63 3.76 -2.51
C THR A 16 3.05 4.27 -2.21
N LEU A 17 3.68 3.77 -1.14
CA LEU A 17 5.07 4.01 -0.80
C LEU A 17 5.98 2.85 -1.20
N GLY A 18 7.14 3.20 -1.74
CA GLY A 18 8.22 2.27 -2.01
C GLY A 18 8.10 1.52 -3.33
N ARG A 19 8.83 0.42 -3.40
CA ARG A 19 9.11 -0.32 -4.63
C ARG A 19 9.57 -1.72 -4.32
N SER A 20 9.25 -2.64 -5.23
CA SER A 20 9.74 -4.01 -5.18
C SER A 20 11.07 -4.15 -5.92
N ARG A 21 11.82 -5.19 -5.57
CA ARG A 21 13.17 -5.46 -6.07
C ARG A 21 13.33 -6.96 -6.34
N PRO A 22 13.73 -7.38 -7.55
CA PRO A 22 13.88 -8.80 -7.86
C PRO A 22 14.94 -9.49 -7.00
N GLU A 23 16.00 -8.78 -6.60
CA GLU A 23 17.04 -9.27 -5.70
C GLU A 23 16.60 -9.43 -4.23
N ARG A 24 15.40 -8.94 -3.87
CA ARG A 24 14.82 -9.07 -2.53
C ARG A 24 13.63 -10.03 -2.52
N SER A 25 12.55 -9.65 -3.20
CA SER A 25 11.29 -10.41 -3.19
C SER A 25 11.15 -11.34 -4.40
N GLY A 26 11.97 -11.18 -5.43
CA GLY A 26 11.79 -11.82 -6.73
C GLY A 26 10.85 -11.08 -7.68
N TRP A 27 10.22 -9.98 -7.24
CA TRP A 27 9.22 -9.25 -8.03
C TRP A 27 9.73 -7.90 -8.56
N GLY A 28 9.14 -7.49 -9.69
CA GLY A 28 9.39 -6.19 -10.31
C GLY A 28 10.63 -6.15 -11.21
N LYS A 29 10.75 -5.07 -11.99
CA LYS A 29 11.92 -4.81 -12.82
C LYS A 29 13.12 -4.36 -11.96
N PRO A 30 14.37 -4.59 -12.43
CA PRO A 30 15.57 -4.08 -11.75
C PRO A 30 15.61 -2.55 -11.62
N GLU A 31 14.96 -1.83 -12.53
CA GLU A 31 14.80 -0.37 -12.50
C GLU A 31 13.70 0.09 -13.47
N THR A 32 13.17 1.30 -13.26
CA THR A 32 12.25 1.98 -14.19
C THR A 32 12.55 3.46 -14.32
N LYS A 33 11.82 4.17 -15.20
CA LYS A 33 11.91 5.63 -15.35
C LYS A 33 11.69 6.41 -14.05
N TYR A 34 10.95 5.84 -13.08
CA TYR A 34 10.65 6.46 -11.78
C TYR A 34 11.71 6.23 -10.70
N THR A 35 12.52 5.17 -10.84
CA THR A 35 13.38 4.66 -9.76
C THR A 35 14.87 4.71 -10.08
N LYS A 36 15.24 4.90 -11.36
CA LYS A 36 16.64 4.98 -11.82
C LYS A 36 17.44 6.14 -11.21
N ASN A 37 16.78 7.27 -10.94
CA ASN A 37 17.41 8.51 -10.43
C ASN A 37 16.74 9.01 -9.13
N GLY A 38 16.01 8.14 -8.42
CA GLY A 38 15.31 8.53 -7.20
C GLY A 38 16.25 8.74 -6.01
N PRO A 39 15.84 9.49 -4.97
CA PRO A 39 16.66 9.64 -3.77
C PRO A 39 16.87 8.29 -3.06
N GLY A 40 17.95 8.19 -2.28
CA GLY A 40 18.40 6.92 -1.70
C GLY A 40 19.03 6.00 -2.74
N ALA A 41 18.97 4.68 -2.52
CA ALA A 41 19.54 3.69 -3.45
C ALA A 41 18.64 3.52 -4.70
N PRO A 42 19.13 3.74 -5.93
CA PRO A 42 18.31 3.63 -7.15
C PRO A 42 17.91 2.18 -7.48
N GLY A 43 16.95 2.01 -8.41
CA GLY A 43 16.47 0.70 -8.90
C GLY A 43 15.20 0.17 -8.23
N GLY A 44 14.73 -0.99 -8.65
CA GLY A 44 13.42 -1.55 -8.32
C GLY A 44 12.27 -0.95 -9.14
N GLN A 45 11.06 -1.46 -8.94
CA GLN A 45 9.84 -1.00 -9.61
C GLN A 45 8.79 -0.62 -8.57
N SER A 46 8.32 0.63 -8.62
CA SER A 46 7.29 1.16 -7.72
C SER A 46 5.88 0.84 -8.21
N TRP A 47 4.90 0.89 -7.31
CA TRP A 47 3.48 0.82 -7.67
C TRP A 47 2.93 2.16 -8.14
N THR A 48 3.53 3.26 -7.67
CA THR A 48 3.14 4.63 -8.03
C THR A 48 4.33 5.39 -8.60
N SER A 49 4.04 6.43 -9.39
CA SER A 49 5.09 7.30 -9.95
C SER A 49 5.79 8.14 -8.85
N GLN A 50 5.05 8.54 -7.82
CA GLN A 50 5.54 9.30 -6.66
C GLN A 50 5.65 8.40 -5.42
N TRP A 51 6.46 7.35 -5.51
CA TRP A 51 6.64 6.31 -4.48
C TRP A 51 7.18 6.76 -3.11
N LEU A 52 7.35 8.07 -2.88
CA LEU A 52 7.69 8.67 -1.60
C LEU A 52 6.58 9.55 -1.04
N LYS A 53 5.45 9.62 -1.73
CA LYS A 53 4.26 10.36 -1.32
C LYS A 53 3.19 9.37 -0.86
N PHE A 54 2.65 9.59 0.34
CA PHE A 54 1.52 8.82 0.82
C PHE A 54 0.23 9.48 0.31
N ASP A 55 -0.43 8.83 -0.65
CA ASP A 55 -1.72 9.23 -1.20
C ASP A 55 -2.47 8.02 -1.77
N ASN A 56 -3.66 8.24 -2.34
CA ASN A 56 -4.48 7.16 -2.90
C ASN A 56 -4.11 6.74 -4.33
N SER A 57 -2.96 7.20 -4.87
CA SER A 57 -2.54 6.88 -6.25
C SER A 57 -2.38 5.38 -6.47
N TYR A 58 -1.98 4.62 -5.45
CA TYR A 58 -1.92 3.16 -5.50
C TYR A 58 -3.21 2.53 -6.05
N PHE A 59 -4.37 2.90 -5.50
CA PHE A 59 -5.65 2.33 -5.93
C PHE A 59 -5.99 2.72 -7.37
N LYS A 60 -5.64 3.94 -7.78
CA LYS A 60 -5.84 4.41 -9.16
C LYS A 60 -4.93 3.65 -10.13
N ASP A 61 -3.65 3.57 -9.83
CA ASP A 61 -2.63 2.96 -10.69
C ASP A 61 -2.86 1.45 -10.87
N VAL A 62 -3.21 0.74 -9.79
CA VAL A 62 -3.52 -0.71 -9.81
C VAL A 62 -4.81 -1.01 -10.58
N LYS A 63 -5.83 -0.14 -10.46
CA LYS A 63 -7.09 -0.28 -11.22
C LYS A 63 -6.87 -0.08 -12.71
N GLU A 64 -6.12 0.95 -13.07
CA GLU A 64 -5.98 1.40 -14.46
C GLU A 64 -4.98 0.56 -15.25
N ARG A 65 -3.88 0.13 -14.63
CA ARG A 65 -2.82 -0.69 -15.25
C ARG A 65 -2.31 -0.13 -16.59
N ARG A 66 -2.27 1.20 -16.73
CA ARG A 66 -1.93 1.89 -17.99
C ARG A 66 -0.43 2.10 -18.20
N ASP A 67 0.37 2.08 -17.13
CA ASP A 67 1.81 2.29 -17.20
C ASP A 67 2.55 0.99 -16.86
N GLU A 68 3.25 0.43 -17.85
CA GLU A 68 4.01 -0.83 -17.71
C GLU A 68 5.22 -0.73 -16.77
N ASP A 69 5.61 0.47 -16.35
CA ASP A 69 6.65 0.71 -15.35
C ASP A 69 6.11 0.82 -13.92
N LEU A 70 4.79 0.71 -13.75
CA LEU A 70 4.15 0.60 -12.44
C LEU A 70 3.83 -0.87 -12.15
N LEU A 71 4.24 -1.33 -10.98
CA LEU A 71 4.05 -2.70 -10.56
C LEU A 71 2.59 -2.96 -10.18
N VAL A 72 2.08 -4.12 -10.59
CA VAL A 72 0.84 -4.71 -10.07
C VAL A 72 1.13 -6.18 -9.79
N LEU A 73 1.17 -6.57 -8.52
CA LEU A 73 1.25 -7.97 -8.11
C LEU A 73 -0.12 -8.63 -8.22
N PRO A 74 -0.19 -9.97 -8.27
CA PRO A 74 -1.47 -10.68 -8.18
C PRO A 74 -2.29 -10.30 -6.93
N THR A 75 -1.62 -10.00 -5.81
CA THR A 75 -2.27 -9.57 -4.56
C THR A 75 -2.78 -8.13 -4.60
N ASP A 76 -2.25 -7.29 -5.48
CA ASP A 76 -2.80 -5.93 -5.70
C ASP A 76 -3.97 -6.02 -6.68
N ALA A 77 -3.81 -6.84 -7.73
CA ALA A 77 -4.83 -7.10 -8.74
C ALA A 77 -6.14 -7.61 -8.13
N VAL A 78 -6.06 -8.56 -7.19
CA VAL A 78 -7.24 -9.17 -6.57
C VAL A 78 -8.12 -8.16 -5.81
N LEU A 79 -7.57 -7.02 -5.38
CA LEU A 79 -8.34 -5.97 -4.70
C LEU A 79 -9.47 -5.39 -5.56
N PHE A 80 -9.33 -5.44 -6.89
CA PHE A 80 -10.34 -4.99 -7.84
C PHE A 80 -11.08 -6.14 -8.55
N GLU A 81 -10.72 -7.39 -8.27
CA GLU A 81 -11.30 -8.59 -8.87
C GLU A 81 -12.24 -9.32 -7.90
N ASP A 82 -11.89 -9.36 -6.61
CA ASP A 82 -12.76 -9.91 -5.56
C ASP A 82 -13.94 -8.98 -5.26
N SER A 83 -15.15 -9.55 -5.16
CA SER A 83 -16.39 -8.78 -5.00
C SER A 83 -16.47 -8.00 -3.69
N SER A 84 -15.88 -8.52 -2.60
CA SER A 84 -15.90 -7.87 -1.29
C SER A 84 -14.81 -6.78 -1.22
N PHE A 85 -13.61 -7.07 -1.70
CA PHE A 85 -12.50 -6.10 -1.71
C PHE A 85 -12.77 -4.92 -2.62
N LYS A 86 -13.36 -5.18 -3.80
CA LYS A 86 -13.61 -4.15 -4.81
C LYS A 86 -14.43 -2.98 -4.29
N ILE A 87 -15.36 -3.22 -3.37
CA ILE A 87 -16.17 -2.16 -2.75
C ILE A 87 -15.27 -1.11 -2.09
N TYR A 88 -14.25 -1.54 -1.35
CA TYR A 88 -13.30 -0.66 -0.67
C TYR A 88 -12.26 -0.10 -1.63
N ALA A 89 -11.75 -0.92 -2.56
CA ALA A 89 -10.71 -0.50 -3.48
C ALA A 89 -11.20 0.60 -4.45
N GLU A 90 -12.43 0.46 -4.96
CA GLU A 90 -13.08 1.50 -5.77
C GLU A 90 -13.32 2.77 -4.96
N LYS A 91 -13.81 2.63 -3.71
CA LYS A 91 -14.02 3.77 -2.80
C LYS A 91 -12.72 4.55 -2.56
N TYR A 92 -11.62 3.85 -2.26
CA TYR A 92 -10.34 4.50 -2.01
C TYR A 92 -9.71 5.10 -3.27
N ALA A 93 -9.97 4.55 -4.46
CA ALA A 93 -9.54 5.17 -5.71
C ALA A 93 -10.23 6.52 -5.97
N GLU A 94 -11.49 6.67 -5.56
CA GLU A 94 -12.29 7.88 -5.76
C GLU A 94 -12.14 8.90 -4.62
N ASP A 95 -11.97 8.44 -3.39
CA ASP A 95 -11.95 9.27 -2.18
C ASP A 95 -10.70 9.02 -1.33
N GLN A 96 -9.79 10.00 -1.36
CA GLN A 96 -8.55 9.95 -0.60
C GLN A 96 -8.78 10.16 0.90
N ASP A 97 -9.75 10.98 1.30
CA ASP A 97 -9.98 11.30 2.70
C ASP A 97 -10.52 10.07 3.42
N THR A 98 -11.46 9.35 2.79
CA THR A 98 -11.89 8.03 3.27
C THR A 98 -10.70 7.07 3.38
N PHE A 99 -9.84 6.99 2.36
CA PHE A 99 -8.66 6.11 2.42
C PHE A 99 -7.77 6.43 3.63
N PHE A 100 -7.49 7.71 3.87
CA PHE A 100 -6.64 8.13 4.98
C PHE A 100 -7.26 7.81 6.34
N GLU A 101 -8.56 8.03 6.52
CA GLU A 101 -9.29 7.68 7.74
C GLU A 101 -9.20 6.17 8.02
N ASP A 102 -9.60 5.34 7.06
CA ASP A 102 -9.60 3.88 7.22
C ASP A 102 -8.17 3.32 7.37
N TYR A 103 -7.18 3.88 6.67
CA TYR A 103 -5.78 3.47 6.79
C TYR A 103 -5.22 3.77 8.17
N ALA A 104 -5.49 4.96 8.73
CA ALA A 104 -5.01 5.34 10.05
C ALA A 104 -5.53 4.36 11.13
N GLU A 105 -6.82 4.03 11.09
CA GLU A 105 -7.43 3.06 12.01
C GLU A 105 -6.82 1.66 11.84
N ALA A 106 -6.74 1.16 10.59
CA ALA A 106 -6.26 -0.18 10.30
C ALA A 106 -4.77 -0.34 10.65
N HIS A 107 -3.96 0.67 10.37
CA HIS A 107 -2.52 0.67 10.68
C HIS A 107 -2.27 0.70 12.19
N ALA A 108 -3.00 1.52 12.94
CA ALA A 108 -2.92 1.54 14.41
C ALA A 108 -3.37 0.21 15.01
N LYS A 109 -4.43 -0.41 14.47
CA LYS A 109 -4.84 -1.75 14.89
C LYS A 109 -3.74 -2.76 14.62
N LEU A 110 -3.17 -2.78 13.41
CA LEU A 110 -2.09 -3.67 13.01
C LEU A 110 -0.87 -3.54 13.93
N SER A 111 -0.42 -2.32 14.24
CA SER A 111 0.78 -2.09 15.06
C SER A 111 0.64 -2.61 16.50
N ASN A 112 -0.59 -2.80 16.97
CA ASN A 112 -0.88 -3.28 18.32
C ASN A 112 -1.09 -4.79 18.41
N LEU A 113 -1.23 -5.51 17.27
CA LEU A 113 -1.56 -6.93 17.27
C LEU A 113 -0.44 -7.79 17.88
N GLY A 114 -0.80 -8.58 18.89
CA GLY A 114 0.12 -9.51 19.55
C GLY A 114 1.13 -8.86 20.50
N SER A 115 1.08 -7.54 20.66
CA SER A 115 1.98 -6.78 21.53
C SER A 115 1.63 -6.95 23.01
N LYS A 116 2.67 -6.84 23.86
CA LYS A 116 2.54 -6.69 25.31
C LYS A 116 3.11 -5.34 25.70
N PHE A 117 2.28 -4.48 26.27
CA PHE A 117 2.66 -3.11 26.63
C PHE A 117 3.05 -2.99 28.10
N ASP A 118 3.91 -2.01 28.40
CA ASP A 118 4.22 -1.55 29.75
C ASP A 118 4.19 -0.01 29.79
N PRO A 119 3.21 0.61 30.47
CA PRO A 119 2.12 0.00 31.23
C PRO A 119 1.14 -0.78 30.33
N PRO A 120 0.25 -1.64 30.88
CA PRO A 120 -0.62 -2.51 30.08
C PRO A 120 -1.51 -1.83 29.04
N LYS A 121 -1.78 -0.53 29.17
CA LYS A 121 -2.55 0.28 28.21
C LYS A 121 -1.69 1.04 27.19
N GLY A 122 -0.37 0.89 27.25
CA GLY A 122 0.57 1.68 26.46
C GLY A 122 0.70 3.12 26.95
N VAL A 123 1.48 3.90 26.21
CA VAL A 123 1.68 5.35 26.40
C VAL A 123 1.43 6.03 25.06
N SER A 124 0.72 7.16 25.08
CA SER A 124 0.59 8.04 23.92
C SER A 124 1.63 9.15 23.99
N LEU A 125 2.23 9.48 22.85
CA LEU A 125 3.09 10.64 22.71
C LEU A 125 2.25 11.79 22.13
N ASP A 126 2.44 12.99 22.67
CA ASP A 126 1.83 14.24 22.17
C ASP A 126 2.54 14.77 20.92
#